data_AF-A0A0L9T3B2-F1
#
_entry.id   AF-A0A0L9T3B2-F1
#
_cell.length_a   1.000
_cell.length_b   1.000
_cell.length_c   1.000
_cell.angle_alpha   90.00
_cell.angle_beta   90.00
_cell.angle_gamma   90.00
#
_symmetry.space_group_name_H-M   'P 1'
#
loop_
_entity.id
_entity.type
_entity.pdbx_description
1 polymer ?
#
loop_
_entity_poly.entity_id
_entity_poly.type
_entity_poly.pdbx_seq_one_letter_code
_entity_poly.pdbx_strand_id
1 'polypeptide(L)'
;MMFFGFIFLIGQAILAYQTVPGTHETQKIVHLTLHLIAIILGIVGLCAVFKFHDMMNLTDVYSLHSWIGIGTFCLFGLQWLLGLVFMFQASPQSRNSMAPWHVAGGRALFFMAICAALTGLMEKYTSSKLLPHQRESRLINFTGLAILLFGVFVDMAVGLARFP
;
A
#
# COMPACT_ATOMS: atom_id res chain seq x y z
N MET A 1 10.96 -2.65 4.02
CA MET A 1 9.77 -3.53 3.95
C MET A 1 8.53 -2.78 3.50
N MET A 2 8.08 -1.74 4.21
CA MET A 2 6.84 -1.00 3.87
C MET A 2 6.86 -0.39 2.45
N PHE A 3 7.97 0.22 2.01
CA PHE A 3 8.09 0.72 0.64
C PHE A 3 7.90 -0.39 -0.41
N PHE A 4 8.69 -1.46 -0.34
CA PHE A 4 8.62 -2.54 -1.32
C PHE A 4 7.25 -3.24 -1.30
N GLY A 5 6.71 -3.54 -0.13
CA GLY A 5 5.40 -4.19 -0.01
C GLY A 5 4.25 -3.25 -0.37
N PHE A 6 4.05 -2.22 0.45
CA PHE A 6 2.83 -1.41 0.45
C PHE A 6 2.82 -0.25 -0.55
N ILE A 7 3.97 0.11 -1.13
CA ILE A 7 4.04 1.08 -2.23
C ILE A 7 4.27 0.35 -3.54
N PHE A 8 5.43 -0.28 -3.71
CA PHE A 8 5.83 -0.82 -5.01
C PHE A 8 4.97 -2.03 -5.42
N LEU A 9 4.94 -3.11 -4.62
CA LEU A 9 4.21 -4.33 -4.97
C LEU A 9 2.70 -4.13 -5.03
N ILE A 10 2.11 -3.35 -4.13
CA ILE A 10 0.69 -2.97 -4.22
C ILE A 10 0.42 -2.21 -5.52
N GLY A 11 1.27 -1.24 -5.90
CA GLY A 11 1.12 -0.53 -7.17
C GLY A 11 1.18 -1.46 -8.39
N GLN A 12 2.11 -2.41 -8.40
CA GLN A 12 2.20 -3.43 -9.46
C GLN A 12 0.98 -4.36 -9.49
N ALA A 13 0.50 -4.78 -8.31
CA ALA A 13 -0.68 -5.63 -8.20
C ALA A 13 -1.95 -4.93 -8.73
N ILE A 14 -2.11 -3.64 -8.43
CA ILE A 14 -3.20 -2.81 -8.94
C ILE A 14 -3.16 -2.75 -10.49
N LEU A 15 -1.96 -2.64 -11.06
CA LEU A 15 -1.76 -2.58 -12.51
C LEU A 15 -1.77 -3.94 -13.22
N ALA A 16 -1.84 -5.05 -12.48
CA ALA A 16 -1.66 -6.39 -13.03
C ALA A 16 -2.66 -6.72 -14.15
N TYR A 17 -3.88 -6.21 -14.07
CA TYR A 17 -4.90 -6.40 -15.11
C TYR A 17 -4.59 -5.67 -16.43
N GLN A 18 -3.72 -4.65 -16.42
CA GLN A 18 -3.26 -3.97 -17.64
C GLN A 18 -1.89 -4.46 -18.11
N THR A 19 -1.00 -4.83 -17.18
CA THR A 19 0.42 -5.05 -17.50
C THR A 19 0.80 -6.52 -17.69
N VAL A 20 0.04 -7.45 -17.09
CA VAL A 20 0.34 -8.89 -17.18
C VAL A 20 -0.30 -9.45 -18.45
N PRO A 21 0.49 -9.96 -19.41
CA PRO A 21 -0.06 -10.65 -20.57
C PRO A 21 -0.65 -11.99 -20.13
N GLY A 22 -1.89 -12.28 -20.55
CA GLY A 22 -2.54 -13.55 -20.23
C GLY A 22 -4.05 -13.44 -20.19
N THR A 23 -4.70 -14.51 -19.73
CA THR A 23 -6.14 -14.51 -19.49
C THR A 23 -6.48 -13.71 -18.24
N HIS A 24 -7.74 -13.29 -18.13
CA HIS A 24 -8.25 -12.61 -16.94
C HIS A 24 -8.02 -13.41 -15.65
N GLU A 25 -8.09 -14.74 -15.72
CA GLU A 25 -7.78 -15.62 -14.57
C GLU A 25 -6.31 -15.55 -14.17
N THR A 26 -5.38 -15.55 -15.13
CA THR A 26 -3.94 -15.38 -14.86
C THR A 26 -3.67 -14.02 -14.20
N GLN A 27 -4.22 -12.95 -14.74
CA GLN A 27 -4.06 -11.59 -14.18
C GLN A 27 -4.60 -11.51 -12.75
N LYS A 28 -5.75 -12.12 -12.50
CA LYS A 28 -6.37 -12.19 -11.17
C LYS A 28 -5.54 -12.96 -10.16
N ILE A 29 -4.95 -14.09 -10.55
CA ILE A 29 -4.02 -14.84 -9.69
C ILE A 29 -2.78 -14.01 -9.37
N VAL A 30 -2.18 -13.36 -10.38
CA VAL A 30 -1.00 -12.50 -10.15
C VAL A 30 -1.33 -11.34 -9.22
N HIS A 31 -2.46 -10.66 -9.43
CA HIS A 31 -2.96 -9.61 -8.54
C HIS A 31 -3.08 -10.10 -7.08
N LEU A 32 -3.73 -11.25 -6.88
CA LEU A 32 -3.92 -11.85 -5.56
C LEU A 32 -2.57 -12.19 -4.88
N THR A 33 -1.65 -12.81 -5.63
CA THR A 33 -0.34 -13.24 -5.13
C THR A 33 0.54 -12.04 -4.76
N LEU A 34 0.59 -11.01 -5.60
CA LEU A 34 1.37 -9.80 -5.31
C LEU A 34 0.87 -9.09 -4.05
N HIS A 35 -0.45 -9.01 -3.86
CA HIS A 35 -1.03 -8.48 -2.63
C HIS A 35 -0.72 -9.35 -1.40
N LEU A 36 -0.72 -10.68 -1.53
CA LEU A 36 -0.31 -11.57 -0.44
C LEU A 36 1.15 -11.35 -0.04
N ILE A 37 2.05 -11.24 -1.02
CA ILE A 37 3.47 -10.93 -0.75
C ILE A 37 3.60 -9.57 -0.06
N ALA A 38 2.83 -8.56 -0.51
CA ALA A 38 2.81 -7.25 0.14
C ALA A 38 2.35 -7.34 1.61
N ILE A 39 1.30 -8.12 1.92
CA ILE A 39 0.83 -8.36 3.30
C ILE A 39 1.95 -8.99 4.14
N ILE A 40 2.61 -10.04 3.64
CA ILE A 40 3.71 -10.71 4.35
C ILE A 40 4.83 -9.70 4.68
N LEU A 41 5.25 -8.89 3.70
CA LEU A 41 6.25 -7.85 3.92
C LEU A 41 5.77 -6.78 4.91
N GLY A 42 4.48 -6.45 4.90
CA GLY A 42 3.86 -5.54 5.86
C GLY A 42 3.91 -6.08 7.29
N ILE A 43 3.59 -7.36 7.49
CA ILE A 43 3.71 -8.05 8.79
C ILE A 43 5.15 -7.95 9.30
N VAL A 44 6.13 -8.31 8.46
CA VAL A 44 7.55 -8.22 8.82
C VAL A 44 7.95 -6.78 9.17
N GLY A 45 7.45 -5.79 8.42
CA GLY A 45 7.68 -4.37 8.68
C GLY A 45 7.12 -3.90 10.03
N LEU A 46 5.88 -4.29 10.35
CA LEU A 46 5.24 -3.97 11.63
C LEU A 46 5.93 -4.68 12.80
N CYS A 47 6.23 -5.97 12.67
CA CYS A 47 6.99 -6.69 13.69
C CYS A 47 8.34 -6.02 13.98
N ALA A 48 9.01 -5.52 12.94
CA ALA A 48 10.27 -4.80 13.11
C ALA A 48 10.10 -3.48 13.89
N VAL A 49 9.03 -2.72 13.65
CA VAL A 49 8.81 -1.44 14.36
C VAL A 49 8.43 -1.65 15.82
N PHE A 50 7.51 -2.57 16.10
CA PHE A 50 7.11 -2.90 17.47
C PHE A 50 8.29 -3.44 18.28
N LYS A 51 9.06 -4.37 17.70
CA LYS A 51 10.28 -4.87 18.34
C LYS A 51 11.29 -3.75 18.61
N PHE A 52 11.44 -2.79 17.70
CA PHE A 52 12.33 -1.64 17.90
C PHE A 52 11.85 -0.74 19.05
N HIS A 53 10.54 -0.47 19.14
CA HIS A 53 9.99 0.32 20.24
C HIS A 53 10.16 -0.39 21.58
N ASP A 54 9.89 -1.70 21.65
CA ASP A 54 10.12 -2.51 22.86
C ASP A 54 11.58 -2.45 23.31
N MET A 55 12.53 -2.63 22.38
CA MET A 55 13.97 -2.60 22.69
C MET A 55 14.44 -1.22 23.18
N MET A 56 13.79 -0.16 22.74
CA MET A 56 14.15 1.23 23.05
C MET A 56 13.25 1.86 24.14
N ASN A 57 12.30 1.10 24.71
CA ASN A 57 11.27 1.58 25.64
C ASN A 57 10.51 2.82 25.12
N LEU A 58 10.14 2.80 23.83
CA LEU A 58 9.36 3.85 23.20
C LEU A 58 7.86 3.51 23.30
N THR A 59 7.02 4.54 23.37
CA THR A 59 5.57 4.35 23.34
C THR A 59 5.12 3.96 21.93
N ASP A 60 4.26 2.95 21.84
CA ASP A 60 3.68 2.50 20.58
C ASP A 60 2.46 3.32 20.15
N VAL A 61 2.20 3.33 18.84
CA VAL A 61 0.95 3.79 18.20
C VAL A 61 0.43 5.15 18.70
N TYR A 62 1.31 6.14 18.89
CA TYR A 62 0.91 7.49 19.32
C TYR A 62 0.87 8.51 18.17
N SER A 63 1.63 8.29 17.09
CA SER A 63 1.77 9.26 16.00
C SER A 63 0.65 9.11 14.97
N LEU A 64 0.29 10.21 14.27
CA LEU A 64 -0.67 10.15 13.17
C LEU A 64 -0.23 9.15 12.07
N HIS A 65 1.07 9.10 11.80
CA HIS A 65 1.66 8.10 10.90
C HIS A 65 1.29 6.68 11.31
N SER A 66 1.45 6.36 12.60
CA SER A 66 1.14 5.02 13.13
C SER A 66 -0.34 4.67 13.04
N TRP A 67 -1.25 5.64 13.27
CA TRP A 67 -2.70 5.43 13.16
C TRP A 67 -3.14 5.18 11.72
N ILE A 68 -2.64 5.99 10.78
CA ILE A 68 -2.89 5.76 9.35
C ILE A 68 -2.29 4.42 8.93
N GLY A 69 -1.06 4.12 9.35
CA GLY A 69 -0.35 2.88 9.00
C GLY A 69 -1.08 1.62 9.45
N ILE A 70 -1.44 1.52 10.74
CA ILE A 70 -2.14 0.34 11.27
C ILE A 70 -3.56 0.22 10.71
N GLY A 71 -4.28 1.34 10.57
CA GLY A 71 -5.60 1.36 9.96
C GLY A 71 -5.56 0.88 8.51
N THR A 72 -4.60 1.38 7.73
CA THR A 72 -4.38 0.94 6.33
C THR A 72 -4.06 -0.54 6.27
N PHE A 73 -3.15 -1.04 7.11
CA PHE A 73 -2.75 -2.44 7.13
C PHE A 73 -3.93 -3.38 7.42
N CYS A 74 -4.72 -3.07 8.46
CA CYS A 74 -5.90 -3.85 8.84
C CYS A 74 -6.96 -3.86 7.74
N LEU A 75 -7.31 -2.69 7.19
CA LEU A 75 -8.29 -2.58 6.10
C LEU A 75 -7.80 -3.26 4.82
N PHE A 76 -6.50 -3.24 4.55
CA PHE A 76 -5.90 -3.94 3.42
C PHE A 76 -6.02 -5.46 3.55
N GLY A 77 -5.75 -6.01 4.75
CA GLY A 77 -5.98 -7.42 5.05
C GLY A 77 -7.45 -7.81 4.85
N LEU A 78 -8.39 -6.98 5.33
CA LEU A 78 -9.82 -7.21 5.13
C LEU A 78 -10.21 -7.18 3.65
N GLN A 79 -9.72 -6.19 2.89
CA GLN A 79 -9.96 -6.06 1.45
C GLN A 79 -9.49 -7.31 0.69
N TRP A 80 -8.33 -7.86 1.06
CA TRP A 80 -7.77 -9.07 0.46
C TRP A 80 -8.59 -10.32 0.80
N LEU A 81 -8.99 -10.49 2.06
CA LEU A 81 -9.84 -11.62 2.50
C LEU A 81 -11.21 -11.58 1.82
N LEU A 82 -11.85 -10.40 1.74
CA LEU A 82 -13.09 -10.24 0.99
C LEU A 82 -12.91 -10.59 -0.48
N GLY A 83 -11.81 -10.13 -1.09
CA GLY A 83 -11.44 -10.50 -2.47
C GLY A 83 -11.38 -12.01 -2.71
N LEU A 84 -10.81 -12.77 -1.78
CA LEU A 84 -10.80 -14.23 -1.82
C LEU A 84 -12.20 -14.84 -1.75
N VAL A 85 -13.03 -14.38 -0.81
CA VAL A 85 -14.42 -14.87 -0.67
C VAL A 85 -15.21 -14.60 -1.95
N PHE A 86 -15.09 -13.40 -2.52
CA PHE A 86 -15.71 -13.07 -3.80
C PHE A 86 -15.16 -13.91 -4.94
N MET A 87 -13.88 -14.29 -4.92
CA MET A 87 -13.28 -15.13 -5.95
C MET A 87 -13.81 -16.58 -5.94
N PHE A 88 -13.95 -17.21 -4.77
CA PHE A 88 -14.28 -18.64 -4.69
C PHE A 88 -15.75 -18.96 -4.42
N GLN A 89 -16.46 -18.12 -3.64
CA GLN A 89 -17.75 -18.50 -3.06
C GLN A 89 -18.92 -17.61 -3.52
N ALA A 90 -18.66 -16.38 -3.99
CA ALA A 90 -19.73 -15.46 -4.36
C ALA A 90 -20.38 -15.77 -5.71
N SER A 91 -21.69 -15.48 -5.83
CA SER A 91 -22.42 -15.56 -7.10
C SER A 91 -21.96 -14.48 -8.09
N PRO A 92 -22.16 -14.68 -9.40
CA PRO A 92 -21.83 -13.66 -10.41
C PRO A 92 -22.50 -12.31 -10.15
N GLN A 93 -23.77 -12.29 -9.70
CA GLN A 93 -24.45 -11.02 -9.37
C GLN A 93 -23.77 -10.30 -8.20
N SER A 94 -23.42 -11.02 -7.14
CA SER A 94 -22.74 -10.44 -5.97
C SER A 94 -21.37 -9.87 -6.34
N ARG A 95 -20.59 -10.60 -7.16
CA ARG A 95 -19.29 -10.15 -7.68
C ARG A 95 -19.43 -8.84 -8.47
N ASN A 96 -20.41 -8.75 -9.37
CA ASN A 96 -20.61 -7.57 -10.20
C ASN A 96 -21.03 -6.35 -9.36
N SER A 97 -21.89 -6.53 -8.35
CA SER A 97 -22.30 -5.44 -7.46
C SER A 97 -21.16 -4.95 -6.55
N MET A 98 -20.25 -5.84 -6.15
CA MET A 98 -19.14 -5.52 -5.25
C MET A 98 -17.87 -5.04 -5.95
N ALA A 99 -17.70 -5.31 -7.25
CA ALA A 99 -16.53 -4.91 -8.01
C ALA A 99 -16.24 -3.39 -7.95
N PRO A 100 -17.21 -2.47 -8.09
CA PRO A 100 -16.96 -1.04 -7.97
C PRO A 100 -16.41 -0.64 -6.59
N TRP A 101 -16.97 -1.23 -5.53
CA TRP A 101 -16.53 -1.01 -4.15
C TRP A 101 -15.13 -1.57 -3.89
N HIS A 102 -14.84 -2.75 -4.44
CA HIS A 102 -13.51 -3.36 -4.34
C HIS A 102 -12.45 -2.47 -5.01
N VAL A 103 -12.72 -1.94 -6.20
CA VAL A 103 -11.76 -1.06 -6.89
C VAL A 103 -11.63 0.29 -6.19
N ALA A 104 -12.73 0.91 -5.79
CA ALA A 104 -12.69 2.20 -5.08
C ALA A 104 -11.95 2.07 -3.74
N GLY A 105 -12.26 1.03 -2.95
CA GLY A 105 -11.58 0.74 -1.69
C GLY A 105 -10.09 0.43 -1.87
N GLY A 106 -9.72 -0.34 -2.90
CA GLY A 106 -8.31 -0.63 -3.21
C GLY A 106 -7.51 0.63 -3.52
N ARG A 107 -8.06 1.55 -4.32
CA ARG A 107 -7.45 2.86 -4.63
C ARG A 107 -7.32 3.73 -3.37
N ALA A 108 -8.38 3.82 -2.57
CA ALA A 108 -8.35 4.56 -1.31
C ALA A 108 -7.26 4.04 -0.35
N LEU A 109 -7.14 2.71 -0.20
CA LEU A 109 -6.11 2.10 0.65
C LEU A 109 -4.70 2.34 0.12
N PHE A 110 -4.51 2.36 -1.20
CA PHE A 110 -3.23 2.70 -1.80
C PHE A 110 -2.85 4.16 -1.51
N PHE A 111 -3.79 5.10 -1.58
CA PHE A 111 -3.55 6.48 -1.16
C PHE A 111 -3.26 6.60 0.34
N MET A 112 -3.97 5.85 1.20
CA MET A 112 -3.66 5.83 2.63
C MET A 112 -2.25 5.28 2.90
N ALA A 113 -1.80 4.26 2.16
CA ALA A 113 -0.42 3.75 2.24
C ALA A 113 0.62 4.80 1.82
N ILE A 114 0.34 5.58 0.78
CA ILE A 114 1.19 6.72 0.37
C ILE A 114 1.24 7.77 1.48
N CYS A 115 0.09 8.18 2.02
CA CYS A 115 0.02 9.12 3.15
C CYS A 115 0.81 8.59 4.37
N ALA A 116 0.70 7.31 4.70
CA ALA A 116 1.49 6.68 5.75
C ALA A 116 3.00 6.76 5.42
N ALA A 117 3.41 6.44 4.20
CA ALA A 117 4.82 6.52 3.81
C ALA A 117 5.38 7.95 3.92
N LEU A 118 4.64 8.95 3.42
CA LEU A 118 5.06 10.36 3.47
C LEU A 118 5.14 10.89 4.91
N THR A 119 4.13 10.60 5.74
CA THR A 119 4.12 10.98 7.15
C THR A 119 5.24 10.28 7.94
N GLY A 120 5.53 9.02 7.65
CA GLY A 120 6.62 8.27 8.27
C GLY A 120 8.01 8.79 7.89
N LEU A 121 8.19 9.22 6.63
CA LEU A 121 9.42 9.91 6.21
C LEU A 121 9.60 11.24 6.95
N MET A 122 8.52 12.00 7.15
CA MET A 122 8.56 13.26 7.89
C MET A 122 8.83 13.07 9.39
N GLU A 123 8.25 12.03 10.00
CA GLU A 123 8.54 11.63 11.38
C GLU A 123 10.02 11.20 11.52
N LYS A 124 10.55 10.45 10.55
CA LYS A 124 11.96 10.06 10.53
C LYS A 124 12.91 11.25 10.38
N TYR A 125 12.57 12.20 9.51
CA TYR A 125 13.32 13.45 9.33
C TYR A 125 13.41 14.23 10.65
N THR A 126 12.28 14.35 11.34
CA THR A 126 12.16 15.15 12.58
C THR A 126 12.84 14.45 13.76
N SER A 127 12.58 13.15 13.95
CA SER A 127 13.19 12.36 15.04
C SER A 127 14.72 12.25 14.91
N SER A 128 15.24 12.21 13.68
CA SER A 128 16.68 12.17 13.42
C SER A 128 17.33 13.57 13.47
N LYS A 129 16.56 14.64 13.76
CA LYS A 129 17.02 16.03 13.87
C LYS A 129 17.84 16.49 12.66
N LEU A 130 17.42 16.11 11.45
CA LEU A 130 18.15 16.43 10.24
C LEU A 130 18.11 17.94 9.93
N LEU A 131 19.24 18.47 9.49
CA LEU A 131 19.36 19.88 9.12
C LEU A 131 18.85 20.13 7.69
N PRO A 132 18.25 21.30 7.42
CA PRO A 132 17.85 21.68 6.06
C PRO A 132 19.02 21.61 5.07
N HIS A 133 18.74 21.28 3.81
CA HIS A 133 19.69 21.27 2.69
C HIS A 133 20.85 20.25 2.79
N GLN A 134 20.90 19.42 3.83
CA GLN A 134 21.85 18.30 3.87
C GLN A 134 21.50 17.22 2.85
N ARG A 135 22.47 16.35 2.55
CA ARG A 135 22.33 15.28 1.56
C ARG A 135 21.20 14.32 1.95
N GLU A 136 21.14 13.90 3.21
CA GLU A 136 20.12 13.00 3.72
C GLU A 136 18.72 13.64 3.69
N SER A 137 18.61 14.90 4.12
CA SER A 137 17.38 15.70 4.04
C SER A 137 16.82 15.78 2.62
N ARG A 138 17.69 16.05 1.63
CA ARG A 138 17.31 16.08 0.21
C ARG A 138 16.90 14.69 -0.29
N LEU A 139 17.58 13.64 0.15
CA LEU A 139 17.26 12.26 -0.21
C LEU A 139 15.87 11.85 0.30
N ILE A 140 15.54 12.18 1.55
CA ILE A 140 14.21 11.91 2.13
C ILE A 140 13.13 12.63 1.33
N ASN A 141 13.32 13.92 1.03
CA ASN A 141 12.35 14.70 0.25
C ASN A 141 12.17 14.14 -1.17
N PHE A 142 13.27 13.81 -1.85
CA PHE A 142 13.20 13.22 -3.20
C PHE A 142 12.53 11.85 -3.18
N THR A 143 12.79 11.03 -2.16
CA THR A 143 12.13 9.74 -1.97
C THR A 143 10.62 9.91 -1.76
N GLY A 144 10.22 10.88 -0.92
CA GLY A 144 8.81 11.21 -0.72
C GLY A 144 8.13 11.67 -2.01
N LEU A 145 8.77 12.56 -2.77
CA LEU A 145 8.26 13.00 -4.06
C LEU A 145 8.14 11.83 -5.06
N ALA A 146 9.13 10.95 -5.12
CA ALA A 146 9.10 9.78 -5.98
C ALA A 146 7.96 8.82 -5.63
N ILE A 147 7.70 8.58 -4.32
CA ILE A 147 6.56 7.78 -3.85
C ILE A 147 5.24 8.42 -4.29
N LEU A 148 5.09 9.73 -4.10
CA LEU A 148 3.88 10.45 -4.47
C LEU A 148 3.63 10.39 -5.98
N LEU A 149 4.65 10.69 -6.79
CA LEU A 149 4.54 10.65 -8.25
C LEU A 149 4.23 9.23 -8.75
N PHE A 150 4.90 8.21 -8.20
CA PHE A 150 4.58 6.81 -8.51
C PHE A 150 3.11 6.50 -8.22
N GLY A 151 2.60 6.91 -7.07
CA GLY A 151 1.19 6.75 -6.69
C GLY A 151 0.23 7.42 -7.68
N VAL A 152 0.51 8.65 -8.07
CA VAL A 152 -0.27 9.41 -9.06
C VAL A 152 -0.28 8.69 -10.41
N PHE A 153 0.87 8.24 -10.90
CA PHE A 153 0.95 7.54 -12.20
C PHE A 153 0.23 6.19 -12.19
N VAL A 154 0.31 5.43 -11.09
CA VAL A 154 -0.47 4.19 -10.93
C VAL A 154 -1.96 4.50 -10.98
N ASP A 155 -2.43 5.51 -10.24
CA ASP A 155 -3.85 5.88 -10.23
C ASP A 155 -4.35 6.37 -11.60
N MET A 156 -3.55 7.21 -12.28
CA MET A 156 -3.84 7.68 -13.63
C MET A 156 -3.91 6.51 -14.62
N ALA A 157 -2.99 5.55 -14.56
CA ALA A 157 -3.00 4.40 -15.45
C ALA A 157 -4.26 3.54 -15.26
N VAL A 158 -4.69 3.32 -14.02
CA VAL A 158 -5.94 2.60 -13.71
C VAL A 158 -7.17 3.39 -14.17
N GLY A 159 -7.17 4.70 -13.97
CA GLY A 159 -8.28 5.59 -14.35
C GLY A 159 -8.44 5.69 -15.86
N LEU A 160 -7.35 5.90 -16.59
CA LEU A 160 -7.35 6.03 -18.05
C LEU A 160 -7.69 4.72 -18.75
N ALA A 161 -7.33 3.56 -18.19
CA ALA A 161 -7.72 2.27 -18.74
C ALA A 161 -9.25 2.04 -18.79
N ARG A 162 -10.05 2.90 -18.16
CA ARG A 162 -11.52 2.84 -18.19
C ARG A 162 -12.15 3.69 -19.29
N PHE A 163 -11.36 4.50 -19.99
CA PHE A 163 -11.81 5.32 -21.11
C PHE A 163 -11.14 4.78 -22.39
N PRO A 164 -11.88 4.11 -23.30
CA PRO A 164 -11.35 3.64 -24.58
C PRO A 164 -11.01 4.78 -25.55
#